data_AF-A0A4Q2LKC2-F1
#
_entry.id   AF-A0A4Q2LKC2-F1
#
_cell.length_a   1.000
_cell.length_b   1.000
_cell.length_c   1.000
_cell.angle_alpha   90.00
_cell.angle_beta   90.00
_cell.angle_gamma   90.00
#
_symmetry.space_group_name_H-M   'P 1'
#
loop_
_entity.id
_entity.type
_entity.pdbx_description
1 polymer ?
#
loop_
_entity_poly.entity_id
_entity_poly.type
_entity_poly.pdbx_seq_one_letter_code
_entity_poly.pdbx_strand_id
1 'polypeptide(L)' 'MFQETAEAVYRNGQLLYDDQHFTDHIEHHVPIQIYSAKEHKDIGFIEQYCPNFVKVNHVLYNRSQFTFISRPGY' A
#
# COMPACT_ATOMS: atom_id res chain seq x y z
N MET A 1 -26.26 -3.65 -7.74
CA MET A 1 -25.00 -2.88 -7.59
C MET A 1 -23.94 -3.90 -7.25
N PHE A 2 -23.03 -4.19 -8.17
CA PHE A 2 -21.89 -5.05 -7.88
C PHE A 2 -20.83 -4.16 -7.27
N GLN A 3 -20.50 -4.43 -6.01
CA GLN A 3 -19.39 -3.77 -5.33
C GLN A 3 -18.14 -4.38 -5.94
N GLU A 4 -17.47 -3.65 -6.85
CA GLU A 4 -16.17 -4.05 -7.37
C GLU A 4 -15.21 -4.11 -6.17
N THR A 5 -14.74 -5.30 -5.82
CA THR A 5 -13.78 -5.47 -4.73
C THR A 5 -12.43 -4.90 -5.17
N ALA A 6 -11.67 -4.25 -4.28
CA ALA A 6 -10.32 -3.77 -4.65
C ALA A 6 -9.36 -4.87 -5.12
N GLU A 7 -9.69 -6.13 -4.84
CA GLU A 7 -9.04 -7.30 -5.44
C GLU A 7 -9.10 -7.28 -6.98
N ALA A 8 -10.14 -6.68 -7.57
CA ALA A 8 -10.27 -6.48 -9.01
C ALA A 8 -9.53 -5.22 -9.52
N VAL A 9 -9.27 -4.23 -8.65
CA VAL A 9 -8.65 -2.95 -9.01
C VAL A 9 -7.12 -3.02 -8.97
N TYR A 10 -6.55 -3.73 -7.99
CA TYR A 10 -5.10 -3.83 -7.82
C TYR A 10 -4.55 -5.20 -8.16
N ARG A 11 -3.41 -5.21 -8.88
CA ARG A 11 -2.69 -6.44 -9.22
C ARG A 11 -1.57 -6.69 -8.20
N ASN A 12 -1.32 -7.96 -7.91
CA ASN A 12 -0.14 -8.35 -7.13
C ASN A 12 1.14 -7.84 -7.81
N GLY A 13 1.96 -7.09 -7.08
CA GLY A 13 3.16 -6.44 -7.60
C GLY A 13 2.93 -5.02 -8.13
N GLN A 14 1.72 -4.46 -8.05
CA GLN A 14 1.45 -3.10 -8.53
C GLN A 14 2.07 -2.03 -7.63
N LEU A 15 2.78 -1.06 -8.23
CA LEU A 15 3.38 0.07 -7.52
C LEU A 15 2.31 1.05 -7.02
N LEU A 16 2.44 1.47 -5.77
CA LEU A 16 1.59 2.47 -5.14
C LEU A 16 2.36 3.77 -4.93
N TYR A 17 1.84 4.86 -5.48
CA TYR A 17 2.46 6.18 -5.40
C TYR A 17 1.43 7.31 -5.26
N ASP A 18 0.19 7.09 -5.69
CA ASP A 18 -0.90 8.06 -5.60
C ASP A 18 -1.70 7.94 -4.30
N ASP A 19 -2.31 9.04 -3.87
CA ASP A 19 -3.12 9.09 -2.64
C ASP A 19 -4.38 8.21 -2.76
N GLN A 20 -4.97 8.10 -3.95
CA GLN A 20 -6.09 7.20 -4.19
C GLN A 20 -5.67 5.74 -3.97
N HIS A 21 -4.45 5.37 -4.38
CA HIS A 21 -3.96 4.02 -4.14
C HIS A 21 -3.91 3.68 -2.66
N PHE A 22 -3.43 4.60 -1.83
CA PHE A 22 -3.37 4.38 -0.39
C PHE A 22 -4.76 4.37 0.24
N THR A 23 -5.68 5.22 -0.23
CA THR A 23 -7.09 5.21 0.21
C THR A 23 -7.74 3.87 -0.07
N ASP A 24 -7.63 3.36 -1.29
CA ASP A 24 -8.25 2.10 -1.68
C ASP A 24 -7.73 0.93 -0.83
N HIS A 25 -6.43 0.92 -0.51
CA HIS A 25 -5.82 -0.12 0.32
C HIS A 25 -6.27 -0.04 1.79
N ILE A 26 -6.56 1.16 2.30
CA ILE A 26 -7.17 1.35 3.63
C ILE A 26 -8.60 0.82 3.61
N GLU A 27 -9.44 1.28 2.67
CA GLU A 27 -10.86 0.94 2.62
C GLU A 27 -11.13 -0.55 2.42
N HIS A 28 -10.30 -1.20 1.62
CA HIS A 28 -10.48 -2.61 1.27
C HIS A 28 -9.57 -3.54 2.05
N HIS A 29 -8.82 -3.03 3.03
CA HIS A 29 -7.89 -3.82 3.82
C HIS A 29 -6.96 -4.68 2.95
N VAL A 30 -6.35 -4.09 1.92
CA VAL A 30 -5.41 -4.78 1.04
C VAL A 30 -3.99 -4.55 1.59
N PRO A 31 -3.22 -5.62 1.89
CA PRO A 31 -1.88 -5.45 2.43
C PRO A 31 -0.91 -4.98 1.34
N ILE A 32 0.13 -4.29 1.79
CA ILE A 32 1.19 -3.77 0.94
C ILE A 32 2.55 -4.28 1.41
N GLN A 33 3.48 -4.36 0.48
CA GLN A 33 4.89 -4.60 0.75
C GLN A 33 5.67 -3.29 0.64
N ILE A 34 6.66 -3.15 1.51
CA ILE A 34 7.51 -1.97 1.58
C ILE A 34 8.94 -2.39 1.25
N TYR A 35 9.53 -1.68 0.30
CA TYR A 35 10.91 -1.88 -0.13
C TYR A 35 11.72 -0.61 0.06
N SER A 36 12.99 -0.77 0.38
CA SER A 36 13.99 0.31 0.29
C SER A 36 15.01 -0.09 -0.78
N ALA A 37 15.09 0.70 -1.84
CA ALA A 37 15.79 0.38 -3.08
C ALA A 37 15.36 -0.97 -3.70
N LYS A 38 15.92 -2.09 -3.23
CA LYS A 38 15.59 -3.46 -3.68
C LYS A 38 15.45 -4.46 -2.54
N GLU A 39 15.59 -4.01 -1.30
CA GLU A 39 15.49 -4.86 -0.13
C GLU A 39 14.08 -4.77 0.45
N HIS A 40 13.43 -5.93 0.63
CA HIS A 40 12.15 -6.03 1.32
C HIS A 40 12.33 -5.63 2.78
N LYS A 41 11.52 -4.67 3.24
CA LYS A 41 11.61 -4.14 4.61
C LYS A 41 10.45 -4.61 5.46
N ASP A 42 9.23 -4.54 4.97
CA ASP A 42 8.06 -4.91 5.74
C ASP A 42 6.86 -5.26 4.86
N ILE A 43 5.85 -5.88 5.48
CA ILE A 43 4.52 -6.12 4.93
C ILE A 43 3.45 -5.74 5.96
N GLY A 44 2.42 -5.04 5.54
CA GLY A 44 1.31 -4.69 6.43
C GLY A 44 0.20 -3.91 5.77
N PHE A 45 -0.72 -3.44 6.59
CA PHE A 45 -1.84 -2.61 6.17
C PHE A 45 -1.52 -1.15 6.40
N ILE A 46 -2.00 -0.30 5.50
CA ILE A 46 -1.88 1.15 5.66
C ILE A 46 -2.83 1.58 6.77
N GLU A 47 -2.30 2.28 7.78
CA GLU A 47 -3.10 2.88 8.85
C GLU A 47 -3.52 4.31 8.50
N GLN A 48 -2.61 5.08 7.90
CA GLN A 48 -2.80 6.47 7.50
C GLN A 48 -1.70 6.89 6.53
N TYR A 49 -1.94 7.93 5.74
CA TYR A 49 -0.93 8.52 4.88
C TYR A 49 -1.05 10.05 4.85
N CYS A 50 0.02 10.70 4.39
CA CYS A 50 0.07 12.12 4.08
C CYS A 50 0.95 12.33 2.84
N PRO A 51 1.14 13.58 2.37
CA PRO A 51 1.94 13.84 1.16
C PRO A 51 3.36 13.25 1.19
N ASN A 52 3.95 13.10 2.38
CA ASN A 52 5.35 12.67 2.53
C ASN A 52 5.51 11.28 3.15
N PHE A 53 4.50 10.77 3.87
CA PHE A 53 4.65 9.56 4.67
C PHE A 53 3.46 8.62 4.54
N VAL A 54 3.73 7.32 4.66
CA VAL A 54 2.72 6.27 4.81
C VAL A 54 3.01 5.53 6.10
N LYS A 55 2.00 5.37 6.96
CA LYS A 55 2.11 4.63 8.21
C LYS A 55 1.61 3.20 8.01
N VAL A 56 2.46 2.24 8.34
CA VAL A 56 2.17 0.80 8.26
C VAL A 56 2.70 0.15 9.53
N ASN A 57 1.89 -0.68 10.20
CA ASN A 57 2.27 -1.39 11.44
C ASN A 57 2.94 -0.48 12.49
N HIS A 58 2.38 0.71 12.71
CA HIS A 58 2.94 1.74 13.60
C HIS A 58 4.29 2.37 13.20
N VAL A 59 4.83 2.05 12.01
CA VAL A 59 6.07 2.62 11.45
C VAL A 59 5.75 3.63 10.34
N LEU A 60 6.46 4.76 10.32
CA LEU A 60 6.33 5.80 9.28
C LEU A 60 7.37 5.61 8.18
N TYR A 61 6.91 5.44 6.95
CA TYR A 61 7.75 5.28 5.76
C TYR A 61 7.69 6.52 4.87
N ASN A 62 8.84 7.05 4.48
CA ASN A 62 8.92 8.21 3.60
C ASN A 62 8.65 7.82 2.13
N ARG A 63 7.68 8.48 1.50
CA ARG A 63 7.26 8.22 0.11
C ARG A 63 8.35 8.43 -0.94
N SER A 64 9.37 9.25 -0.66
CA SER A 64 10.50 9.46 -1.58
C SER A 64 11.62 8.44 -1.42
N GLN A 65 11.65 7.68 -0.32
CA GLN A 65 12.73 6.72 -0.02
C GLN A 65 12.28 5.26 -0.14
N PHE A 66 10.99 5.01 0.07
CA PHE A 66 10.41 3.67 0.06
C PHE A 66 9.51 3.47 -1.13
N THR A 67 9.46 2.22 -1.60
CA THR A 67 8.55 1.78 -2.64
C THR A 67 7.47 0.92 -2.01
N PHE A 68 6.22 1.22 -2.33
CA PHE A 68 5.05 0.51 -1.85
C PHE A 68 4.47 -0.34 -2.97
N ILE A 69 4.16 -1.60 -2.68
CA ILE A 69 3.71 -2.57 -3.66
C ILE A 69 2.44 -3.25 -3.14
N SER A 70 1.39 -3.28 -3.96
CA SER A 70 0.15 -3.98 -3.65
C SER A 70 0.38 -5.50 -3.57
N ARG A 71 -0.20 -6.14 -2.54
CA ARG A 71 -0.18 -7.59 -2.37
C ARG A 71 -1.58 -8.13 -2.04
N PRO A 72 -2.54 -8.05 -2.98
CA PRO A 72 -3.85 -8.67 -2.83
C PRO A 72 -3.73 -10.20 -2.77
N GLY A 73 -4.63 -10.84 -2.02
CA GLY A 73 -4.67 -12.29 -1.84
C GLY A 73 -3.76 -12.85 -0.75
N TYR A 74 -3.33 -12.03 0.21
CA TYR A 74 -2.67 -12.47 1.45
C TYR A 74 -3.66 -12.48 2.61
#